data_AF-A0A3D4QB06-F1
#
_entry.id   AF-A0A3D4QB06-F1
#
_cell.length_a   1.000
_cell.length_b   1.000
_cell.length_c   1.000
_cell.angle_alpha   90.00
_cell.angle_beta   90.00
_cell.angle_gamma   90.00
#
_symmetry.space_group_name_H-M   'P 1'
#
loop_
_entity.id
_entity.type
_entity.pdbx_description
1 polymer ?
#
loop_
_entity_poly.entity_id
_entity_poly.type
_entity_poly.pdbx_seq_one_letter_code
_entity_poly.pdbx_strand_id
1 'polypeptide(L)'
;MKRIKRSLALLIALVMVMAYMPMTASAAEEYTLKVYCGNAPQNDYGTLKSLDFIYAGALAFKNYCESNSGGRITVEIYPSSQLGSTQEALQQCMQGTLECVMGGDGETATLYPAIQAMSIPYLFDNRDEFYAMLDSDYMKGVYTDIETQLGLKTLASADNGGFRNFSNDVKPIHSAAD
;
A
#
# COMPACT_ATOMS: atom_id res chain seq x y z
N MET A 1 -6.35 -68.48 -20.23
CA MET A 1 -7.49 -67.68 -19.70
C MET A 1 -7.29 -67.15 -18.28
N LYS A 2 -6.86 -67.94 -17.27
CA LYS A 2 -6.68 -67.46 -15.88
C LYS A 2 -5.62 -66.36 -15.70
N ARG A 3 -4.50 -66.42 -16.44
CA ARG A 3 -3.44 -65.38 -16.40
C ARG A 3 -3.93 -64.03 -16.93
N ILE A 4 -4.61 -64.01 -18.08
CA ILE A 4 -5.17 -62.79 -18.70
C ILE A 4 -6.20 -62.12 -17.77
N LYS A 5 -7.07 -62.91 -17.11
CA LYS A 5 -8.04 -62.37 -16.13
C LYS A 5 -7.37 -61.74 -14.90
N ARG A 6 -6.25 -62.29 -14.43
CA ARG A 6 -5.45 -61.70 -13.34
C ARG A 6 -4.74 -60.42 -13.77
N SER A 7 -4.17 -60.40 -14.96
CA SER A 7 -3.52 -59.21 -15.53
C SER A 7 -4.51 -58.07 -15.74
N LEU A 8 -5.72 -58.37 -16.23
CA LEU A 8 -6.79 -57.39 -16.44
C LEU A 8 -7.34 -56.85 -15.10
N ALA A 9 -7.52 -57.72 -14.11
CA ALA A 9 -7.95 -57.30 -12.76
C ALA A 9 -6.91 -56.39 -12.09
N LEU A 10 -5.61 -56.68 -12.25
CA LEU A 10 -4.52 -55.83 -11.76
C LEU A 10 -4.47 -54.47 -12.48
N LEU A 11 -4.73 -54.44 -13.79
CA LEU A 11 -4.77 -53.20 -14.56
C LEU A 11 -5.94 -52.30 -14.14
N ILE A 12 -7.12 -52.89 -13.93
CA ILE A 12 -8.31 -52.17 -13.46
C ILE A 12 -8.10 -51.63 -12.04
N ALA A 13 -7.49 -52.43 -11.15
CA ALA A 13 -7.14 -51.97 -9.80
C ALA A 13 -6.14 -50.82 -9.82
N LEU A 14 -5.14 -50.85 -10.72
CA LEU A 14 -4.15 -49.79 -10.87
C LEU A 14 -4.77 -48.48 -11.40
N VAL A 15 -5.68 -48.57 -12.37
CA VAL A 15 -6.41 -47.41 -12.90
C VAL A 15 -7.34 -46.81 -11.85
N MET A 16 -7.99 -47.65 -11.03
CA MET A 16 -8.82 -47.19 -9.91
C MET A 16 -7.97 -46.51 -8.81
N VAL A 17 -6.77 -47.01 -8.52
CA VAL A 17 -5.86 -46.36 -7.56
C VAL A 17 -5.32 -45.02 -8.10
N MET A 18 -5.04 -44.91 -9.40
CA MET A 18 -4.65 -43.64 -10.02
C MET A 18 -5.82 -42.63 -10.09
N ALA A 19 -7.05 -43.10 -10.28
CA ALA A 19 -8.25 -42.25 -10.28
C ALA A 19 -8.64 -41.74 -8.88
N TYR A 20 -8.14 -42.39 -7.82
CA TYR A 20 -8.38 -42.02 -6.42
C TYR A 20 -7.16 -41.41 -5.72
N MET A 21 -6.06 -41.13 -6.42
CA MET A 21 -5.03 -40.26 -5.86
C MET A 21 -5.67 -38.88 -5.66
N PRO A 22 -5.85 -38.40 -4.42
CA PRO A 22 -6.31 -37.04 -4.24
C PRO A 22 -5.25 -36.16 -4.89
N MET A 23 -5.62 -35.46 -5.96
CA MET A 23 -4.90 -34.27 -6.38
C MET A 23 -4.97 -33.34 -5.18
N THR A 24 -3.93 -33.36 -4.35
CA THR A 24 -3.64 -32.26 -3.47
C THR A 24 -3.27 -31.11 -4.41
N ALA A 25 -4.29 -30.39 -4.87
CA ALA A 25 -4.11 -29.03 -5.30
C ALA A 25 -3.45 -28.33 -4.12
N SER A 26 -2.17 -27.98 -4.28
CA SER A 26 -1.51 -27.10 -3.33
C SER A 26 -2.37 -25.84 -3.29
N ALA A 27 -3.12 -25.65 -2.21
CA ALA A 27 -3.76 -24.37 -1.96
C ALA A 27 -2.64 -23.34 -1.98
N ALA A 28 -2.73 -22.37 -2.88
CA ALA A 28 -1.77 -21.28 -2.90
C ALA A 28 -1.86 -20.57 -1.54
N GLU A 29 -0.72 -20.20 -0.97
CA GLU A 29 -0.67 -19.55 0.34
C GLU A 29 -1.49 -18.25 0.29
N GLU A 30 -2.36 -18.08 1.27
CA GLU A 30 -3.16 -16.88 1.46
C GLU A 30 -2.34 -15.87 2.29
N TYR A 31 -2.31 -14.61 1.85
CA TYR A 31 -1.55 -13.55 2.50
C TYR A 31 -2.47 -12.41 2.92
N THR A 32 -2.31 -11.95 4.15
CA THR A 32 -2.95 -10.72 4.64
C THR A 32 -1.95 -9.59 4.66
N LEU A 33 -2.23 -8.51 3.93
CA LEU A 33 -1.49 -7.26 4.00
C LEU A 33 -2.21 -6.29 4.92
N LYS A 34 -1.59 -5.96 6.06
CA LYS A 34 -2.07 -4.91 6.94
C LYS A 34 -1.53 -3.57 6.45
N VAL A 35 -2.44 -2.67 6.11
CA VAL A 35 -2.15 -1.35 5.55
C VAL A 35 -2.58 -0.31 6.56
N TYR A 36 -1.62 0.47 7.07
CA TYR A 36 -1.91 1.63 7.91
C TYR A 36 -2.35 2.83 7.06
N CYS A 37 -3.39 3.52 7.51
CA CYS A 37 -3.81 4.82 6.98
C CYS A 37 -4.09 5.77 8.16
N GLY A 38 -3.26 6.80 8.34
CA GLY A 38 -3.43 7.75 9.45
C GLY A 38 -4.74 8.54 9.38
N ASN A 39 -5.20 8.82 8.15
CA ASN A 39 -6.41 9.57 7.86
C ASN A 39 -7.69 8.83 8.27
N ALA A 40 -8.70 9.59 8.67
CA ALA A 40 -10.05 9.08 8.83
C ALA A 40 -10.63 8.69 7.45
N PRO A 41 -11.57 7.74 7.38
CA PRO A 41 -12.19 7.36 6.11
C PRO A 41 -12.91 8.50 5.39
N GLN A 42 -13.40 9.50 6.14
CA GLN A 42 -14.16 10.63 5.60
C GLN A 42 -13.68 11.92 6.24
N ASN A 43 -13.68 12.98 5.42
CA ASN A 43 -13.53 14.35 5.85
C ASN A 43 -14.91 14.99 6.04
N ASP A 44 -15.07 15.75 7.13
CA ASP A 44 -16.30 16.45 7.49
C ASP A 44 -16.07 17.97 7.37
N TYR A 45 -16.73 18.59 6.40
CA TYR A 45 -16.73 20.03 6.15
C TYR A 45 -18.08 20.66 6.54
N GLY A 46 -18.74 20.10 7.55
CA GLY A 46 -20.05 20.53 8.03
C GLY A 46 -21.18 19.95 7.19
N THR A 47 -21.62 20.68 6.16
CA THR A 47 -22.72 20.21 5.30
C THR A 47 -22.26 19.20 4.24
N LEU A 48 -20.96 19.10 4.02
CA LEU A 48 -20.35 18.19 3.06
C LEU A 48 -19.51 17.16 3.80
N LYS A 49 -19.80 15.88 3.56
CA LYS A 49 -18.92 14.76 3.91
C LYS A 49 -18.34 14.19 2.63
N SER A 50 -17.04 14.03 2.58
CA SER A 50 -16.36 13.43 1.43
C SER A 50 -15.47 12.28 1.87
N LEU A 51 -15.25 11.32 0.97
CA LEU A 51 -14.21 10.32 1.15
C LEU A 51 -12.86 11.02 1.29
N ASP A 52 -12.04 10.60 2.25
CA ASP A 52 -10.67 11.10 2.36
C ASP A 52 -9.80 10.61 1.19
N PHE A 53 -8.94 11.49 0.67
CA PHE A 53 -8.14 11.20 -0.52
C PHE A 53 -7.14 10.05 -0.30
N ILE A 54 -6.47 10.03 0.85
CA ILE A 54 -5.48 9.00 1.18
C ILE A 54 -6.18 7.67 1.45
N TYR A 55 -7.30 7.71 2.18
CA TYR A 55 -8.11 6.52 2.40
C TYR A 55 -8.69 5.94 1.10
N ALA A 56 -9.10 6.80 0.15
CA ALA A 56 -9.52 6.37 -1.18
C ALA A 56 -8.40 5.63 -1.93
N GLY A 57 -7.15 6.11 -1.82
CA GLY A 57 -5.98 5.42 -2.35
C GLY A 57 -5.77 4.03 -1.72
N ALA A 58 -5.92 3.91 -0.40
CA ALA A 58 -5.83 2.62 0.29
C ALA A 58 -6.92 1.63 -0.17
N LEU A 59 -8.16 2.12 -0.38
CA LEU A 59 -9.25 1.31 -0.95
C LEU A 59 -8.95 0.86 -2.39
N ALA A 60 -8.39 1.73 -3.21
CA ALA A 60 -7.99 1.39 -4.57
C ALA A 60 -6.90 0.32 -4.58
N PHE A 61 -5.89 0.44 -3.71
CA PHE A 61 -4.84 -0.57 -3.51
C PHE A 61 -5.44 -1.92 -3.07
N LYS A 62 -6.33 -1.91 -2.07
CA LYS A 62 -7.06 -3.11 -1.62
C LYS A 62 -7.77 -3.81 -2.78
N ASN A 63 -8.59 -3.06 -3.53
CA ASN A 63 -9.34 -3.60 -4.65
C ASN A 63 -8.42 -4.19 -5.73
N TYR A 64 -7.31 -3.51 -6.03
CA TYR A 64 -6.32 -3.99 -7.00
C TYR A 64 -5.69 -5.32 -6.54
N CYS A 65 -5.18 -5.39 -5.30
CA CYS A 65 -4.54 -6.58 -4.77
C CYS A 65 -5.50 -7.77 -4.69
N GLU A 66 -6.70 -7.58 -4.14
CA GLU A 66 -7.69 -8.65 -3.98
C GLU A 66 -8.18 -9.19 -5.33
N SER A 67 -8.47 -8.29 -6.28
CA SER A 67 -8.97 -8.69 -7.60
C SER A 67 -7.89 -9.38 -8.44
N ASN A 68 -6.67 -8.83 -8.47
CA ASN A 68 -5.59 -9.38 -9.31
C ASN A 68 -4.94 -10.63 -8.70
N SER A 69 -5.09 -10.85 -7.39
CA SER A 69 -4.60 -12.07 -6.75
C SER A 69 -5.57 -13.24 -6.85
N GLY A 70 -6.80 -13.01 -7.34
CA GLY A 70 -7.88 -13.99 -7.30
C GLY A 70 -8.34 -14.31 -5.88
N GLY A 71 -8.28 -13.32 -4.97
CA GLY A 71 -8.63 -13.46 -3.55
C GLY A 71 -7.52 -14.03 -2.66
N ARG A 72 -6.34 -14.37 -3.20
CA ARG A 72 -5.22 -14.91 -2.41
C ARG A 72 -4.56 -13.88 -1.50
N ILE A 73 -4.61 -12.61 -1.89
CA ILE A 73 -4.15 -11.49 -1.06
C ILE A 73 -5.38 -10.82 -0.49
N THR A 74 -5.49 -10.81 0.83
CA THR A 74 -6.47 -9.99 1.57
C THR A 74 -5.78 -8.72 2.04
N VAL A 75 -6.43 -7.57 1.88
CA VAL A 75 -5.91 -6.29 2.38
C VAL A 75 -6.78 -5.77 3.52
N GLU A 76 -6.17 -5.61 4.69
CA GLU A 76 -6.80 -5.04 5.87
C GLU A 76 -6.31 -3.61 6.07
N ILE A 77 -7.22 -2.63 6.00
CA ILE A 77 -6.88 -1.23 6.17
C ILE A 77 -7.19 -0.82 7.62
N TYR A 78 -6.22 -0.20 8.28
CA TYR A 78 -6.32 0.33 9.64
C TYR A 78 -6.34 1.87 9.57
N PRO A 79 -7.52 2.50 9.46
CA PRO A 79 -7.65 3.95 9.32
C PRO A 79 -7.53 4.67 10.68
N SER A 80 -7.63 6.00 10.65
CA SER A 80 -7.80 6.85 11.84
C SER A 80 -6.72 6.65 12.91
N SER A 81 -5.49 6.36 12.49
CA SER A 81 -4.35 6.19 13.40
C SER A 81 -4.56 5.12 14.49
N GLN A 82 -5.35 4.07 14.20
CA GLN A 82 -5.67 3.00 15.16
C GLN A 82 -4.45 2.23 15.68
N LEU A 83 -3.35 2.23 14.92
CA LEU A 83 -2.09 1.55 15.26
C LEU A 83 -1.00 2.51 15.76
N GLY A 84 -1.38 3.74 16.11
CA GLY A 84 -0.47 4.81 16.52
C GLY A 84 -0.27 5.88 15.45
N SER A 85 0.74 6.72 15.66
CA SER A 85 1.16 7.74 14.70
C SER A 85 1.77 7.13 13.43
N THR A 86 1.78 7.87 12.33
CA THR A 86 2.39 7.42 11.07
C THR A 86 3.88 7.11 11.25
N GLN A 87 4.60 7.84 12.10
CA GLN A 87 6.00 7.56 12.40
C GLN A 87 6.19 6.21 13.09
N GLU A 88 5.35 5.89 14.09
CA GLU A 88 5.36 4.57 14.74
C GLU A 88 4.96 3.47 13.76
N ALA A 89 4.02 3.72 12.85
CA ALA A 89 3.63 2.78 11.80
C ALA A 89 4.79 2.49 10.82
N LEU A 90 5.56 3.52 10.40
CA LEU A 90 6.76 3.32 9.59
C LEU A 90 7.77 2.42 10.31
N GLN A 91 7.98 2.61 11.62
CA GLN A 91 8.86 1.75 12.42
C GLN A 91 8.34 0.31 12.53
N GLN A 92 7.03 0.11 12.66
CA GLN A 92 6.41 -1.23 12.61
C GLN A 92 6.64 -1.90 11.25
N CYS A 93 6.55 -1.12 10.17
CA CYS A 93 6.84 -1.59 8.81
C CYS A 93 8.30 -2.01 8.64
N MET A 94 9.24 -1.24 9.17
CA MET A 94 10.67 -1.60 9.19
C MET A 94 10.92 -2.90 9.97
N GLN A 95 10.13 -3.16 11.02
CA GLN A 95 10.21 -4.38 11.83
C GLN A 95 9.46 -5.56 11.22
N GLY A 96 8.69 -5.35 10.14
CA GLY A 96 7.89 -6.38 9.48
C GLY A 96 6.64 -6.82 10.25
N THR A 97 6.19 -6.06 11.24
CA THR A 97 4.93 -6.35 11.98
C THR A 97 3.69 -5.73 11.33
N LEU A 98 3.92 -4.77 10.42
CA LEU A 98 2.94 -4.11 9.56
C LEU A 98 3.48 -4.17 8.12
N GLU A 99 2.65 -4.53 7.14
CA GLU A 99 3.15 -4.76 5.78
C GLU A 99 3.23 -3.49 4.93
N CYS A 100 2.37 -2.49 5.19
CA CYS A 100 2.33 -1.26 4.39
C CYS A 100 1.84 -0.06 5.19
N VAL A 101 2.35 1.12 4.84
CA VAL A 101 2.00 2.40 5.46
C VAL A 101 1.69 3.42 4.37
N MET A 102 0.50 4.03 4.44
CA MET A 102 0.20 5.25 3.71
C MET A 102 0.89 6.43 4.43
N GLY A 103 2.17 6.64 4.14
CA GLY A 103 3.00 7.70 4.73
C GLY A 103 3.16 8.92 3.82
N GLY A 104 3.61 10.04 4.40
CA GLY A 104 4.01 11.25 3.68
C GLY A 104 5.49 11.56 3.86
N ASP A 105 5.98 12.49 3.04
CA ASP A 105 7.33 13.04 3.09
C ASP A 105 7.68 13.59 4.48
N GLY A 106 6.75 14.32 5.11
CA GLY A 106 6.95 14.91 6.43
C GLY A 106 7.22 13.89 7.53
N GLU A 107 6.50 12.76 7.55
CA GLU A 107 6.71 11.71 8.54
C GLU A 107 7.92 10.85 8.20
N THR A 108 8.16 10.56 6.91
CA THR A 108 9.37 9.87 6.45
C THR A 108 10.64 10.68 6.76
N ALA A 109 10.58 12.00 6.78
CA ALA A 109 11.71 12.88 7.11
C ALA A 109 12.29 12.64 8.51
N THR A 110 11.51 12.08 9.43
CA THR A 110 11.99 11.70 10.77
C THR A 110 13.02 10.56 10.73
N LEU A 111 13.00 9.74 9.68
CA LEU A 111 13.88 8.60 9.46
C LEU A 111 14.88 8.85 8.32
N TYR A 112 14.46 9.56 7.26
CA TYR A 112 15.27 9.93 6.11
C TYR A 112 15.08 11.43 5.80
N PRO A 113 15.83 12.33 6.45
CA PRO A 113 15.60 13.79 6.33
C PRO A 113 15.73 14.37 4.93
N ALA A 114 16.52 13.73 4.05
CA ALA A 114 16.78 14.23 2.71
C ALA A 114 15.54 14.26 1.80
N ILE A 115 14.48 13.50 2.12
CA ILE A 115 13.22 13.55 1.37
C ILE A 115 12.60 14.95 1.38
N GLN A 116 12.84 15.77 2.42
CA GLN A 116 12.31 17.13 2.54
C GLN A 116 12.83 18.12 1.49
N ALA A 117 13.82 17.72 0.68
CA ALA A 117 14.22 18.50 -0.49
C ALA A 117 13.04 18.74 -1.45
N MET A 118 12.07 17.81 -1.52
CA MET A 118 10.86 17.98 -2.34
C MET A 118 9.83 18.93 -1.71
N SER A 119 10.01 19.33 -0.46
CA SER A 119 9.02 20.08 0.33
C SER A 119 9.43 21.53 0.54
N ILE A 120 10.42 22.00 -0.24
CA ILE A 120 10.82 23.40 -0.28
C ILE A 120 9.61 24.23 -0.74
N PRO A 121 9.23 25.29 0.00
CA PRO A 121 8.08 26.11 -0.37
C PRO A 121 8.20 26.67 -1.79
N TYR A 122 7.11 26.54 -2.57
CA TYR A 122 7.01 27.02 -3.95
C TYR A 122 7.98 26.37 -4.94
N LEU A 123 8.45 25.15 -4.66
CA LEU A 123 9.34 24.41 -5.56
C LEU A 123 8.67 24.00 -6.89
N PHE A 124 7.35 23.81 -6.89
CA PHE A 124 6.57 23.38 -8.06
C PHE A 124 5.47 24.38 -8.36
N ASP A 125 5.31 24.75 -9.63
CA ASP A 125 4.27 25.69 -10.07
C ASP A 125 2.90 24.99 -10.20
N ASN A 126 2.91 23.69 -10.46
CA ASN A 126 1.71 22.90 -10.71
C ASN A 126 1.91 21.41 -10.38
N ARG A 127 0.81 20.65 -10.42
CA ARG A 127 0.82 19.21 -10.10
C ARG A 127 1.57 18.39 -11.14
N ASP A 128 1.56 18.78 -12.41
CA ASP A 128 2.23 18.03 -13.48
C ASP A 128 3.75 18.03 -13.27
N GLU A 129 4.32 19.17 -12.89
CA GLU A 129 5.74 19.28 -12.49
C GLU A 129 6.06 18.43 -11.26
N PHE A 130 5.18 18.44 -10.25
CA PHE A 130 5.35 17.61 -9.06
C PHE A 130 5.38 16.11 -9.40
N TYR A 131 4.42 15.63 -10.20
CA TYR A 131 4.40 14.22 -10.62
C TYR A 131 5.60 13.87 -11.50
N ALA A 132 6.02 14.75 -12.42
CA ALA A 132 7.22 14.54 -13.21
C ALA A 132 8.48 14.42 -12.35
N MET A 133 8.55 15.15 -11.23
CA MET A 133 9.62 15.02 -10.25
C MET A 133 9.55 13.68 -9.50
N LEU A 134 8.37 13.24 -9.05
CA LEU A 134 8.18 11.93 -8.41
C LEU A 134 8.65 10.76 -9.30
N ASP A 135 8.42 10.85 -10.61
CA ASP A 135 8.81 9.83 -11.58
C ASP A 135 10.26 9.95 -12.09
N SER A 136 10.97 10.99 -11.66
CA SER A 136 12.33 11.30 -12.13
C SER A 136 13.36 10.27 -11.66
N ASP A 137 14.49 10.19 -12.38
CA ASP A 137 15.62 9.34 -11.98
C ASP A 137 16.24 9.78 -10.66
N TYR A 138 16.15 11.07 -10.32
CA TYR A 138 16.54 11.56 -9.00
C TYR A 138 15.70 10.91 -7.90
N MET A 139 14.37 10.94 -8.02
CA MET A 139 13.48 10.35 -7.02
C MET A 139 13.58 8.83 -6.97
N LYS A 140 13.83 8.13 -8.08
CA LYS A 140 14.17 6.71 -8.06
C LYS A 140 15.41 6.43 -7.21
N GLY A 141 16.42 7.30 -7.28
CA GLY A 141 17.58 7.26 -6.39
C GLY A 141 17.19 7.41 -4.92
N VAL A 142 16.35 8.42 -4.60
CA VAL A 142 15.83 8.63 -3.24
C VAL A 142 15.06 7.41 -2.72
N TYR A 143 14.19 6.80 -3.54
CA TYR A 143 13.46 5.58 -3.14
C TYR A 143 14.40 4.39 -2.91
N THR A 144 15.43 4.25 -3.74
CA THR A 144 16.46 3.21 -3.57
C THR A 144 17.25 3.42 -2.27
N ASP A 145 17.58 4.67 -1.94
CA ASP A 145 18.27 5.01 -0.70
C ASP A 145 17.40 4.72 0.52
N ILE A 146 16.11 5.07 0.48
CA ILE A 146 15.15 4.75 1.53
C ILE A 146 15.05 3.23 1.74
N GLU A 147 14.94 2.46 0.66
CA GLU A 147 14.91 0.99 0.73
C GLU A 147 16.21 0.43 1.31
N THR A 148 17.36 0.93 0.86
CA THR A 148 18.68 0.46 1.30
C THR A 148 18.96 0.79 2.76
N GLN A 149 18.59 1.99 3.22
CA GLN A 149 18.92 2.46 4.57
C GLN A 149 17.90 2.03 5.62
N LEU A 150 16.62 2.00 5.25
CA LEU A 150 15.52 1.76 6.19
C LEU A 150 14.83 0.40 6.00
N GLY A 151 15.11 -0.31 4.90
CA GLY A 151 14.36 -1.52 4.54
C GLY A 151 12.92 -1.23 4.12
N LEU A 152 12.59 0.03 3.83
CA LEU A 152 11.25 0.45 3.42
C LEU A 152 11.19 0.62 1.90
N LYS A 153 10.34 -0.17 1.25
CA LYS A 153 10.15 -0.06 -0.20
C LYS A 153 9.00 0.88 -0.53
N THR A 154 9.29 1.96 -1.24
CA THR A 154 8.26 2.85 -1.79
C THR A 154 7.54 2.16 -2.95
N LEU A 155 6.25 1.85 -2.78
CA LEU A 155 5.44 1.19 -3.82
C LEU A 155 4.84 2.18 -4.82
N ALA A 156 4.48 3.36 -4.34
CA ALA A 156 3.94 4.47 -5.12
C ALA A 156 4.16 5.78 -4.37
N SER A 157 4.13 6.89 -5.09
CA SER A 157 4.13 8.24 -4.53
C SER A 157 3.13 9.09 -5.29
N ALA A 158 2.42 9.94 -4.57
CA ALA A 158 1.44 10.87 -5.11
C ALA A 158 1.35 12.09 -4.21
N ASP A 159 0.64 13.12 -4.67
CA ASP A 159 0.29 14.22 -3.78
C ASP A 159 -0.75 13.77 -2.74
N ASN A 160 -0.93 14.60 -1.71
CA ASN A 160 -1.86 14.36 -0.63
C ASN A 160 -3.21 15.07 -0.84
N GLY A 161 -3.66 15.15 -2.10
CA GLY A 161 -4.89 15.83 -2.48
C GLY A 161 -4.72 17.30 -2.90
N GLY A 162 -3.48 17.76 -3.10
CA GLY A 162 -3.14 19.07 -3.66
C GLY A 162 -2.19 19.90 -2.79
N PHE A 163 -1.99 21.16 -3.18
CA PHE A 163 -1.06 22.06 -2.48
C PHE A 163 -1.65 22.63 -1.17
N ARG A 164 -0.78 22.79 -0.17
CA ARG A 164 -1.14 23.35 1.13
C ARG A 164 -1.46 24.85 1.01
N ASN A 165 -2.48 25.29 1.75
CA ASN A 165 -2.92 26.69 1.82
C ASN A 165 -2.97 27.15 3.28
N PHE A 166 -2.73 28.44 3.52
CA PHE A 166 -2.93 29.03 4.84
C PHE A 166 -4.41 29.27 5.13
N SER A 167 -4.83 29.03 6.37
CA SER A 167 -6.16 29.35 6.87
C SER A 167 -6.12 29.76 8.34
N ASN A 168 -7.08 30.56 8.78
CA ASN A 168 -7.32 30.92 10.18
C ASN A 168 -8.79 31.33 10.35
N ASP A 169 -9.24 31.45 11.61
CA ASP A 169 -10.61 31.84 12.00
C ASP A 169 -10.73 33.32 12.41
N VAL A 170 -9.71 34.13 12.15
CA VAL A 170 -9.59 35.53 12.60
C VAL A 170 -9.83 36.53 11.46
N LYS A 171 -9.05 36.47 10.38
CA LYS A 171 -9.12 37.40 9.24
C LYS A 171 -8.56 36.81 7.94
N PRO A 172 -8.92 37.36 6.77
CA PRO A 172 -8.26 37.04 5.50
C PRO A 172 -6.74 37.27 5.53
N ILE A 173 -5.98 36.42 4.83
CA ILE A 173 -4.52 36.53 4.66
C ILE A 173 -4.25 36.99 3.23
N HIS A 174 -3.66 38.17 3.03
CA HIS A 174 -3.29 38.69 1.72
C HIS A 174 -1.78 38.86 1.54
N SER A 175 -1.03 38.96 2.64
CA SER A 175 0.41 39.15 2.66
C SER A 175 1.06 38.42 3.84
N ALA A 176 2.38 38.30 3.81
CA ALA A 176 3.13 37.69 4.92
C ALA A 176 3.06 38.48 6.24
N ALA A 177 2.60 39.74 6.20
CA ALA A 177 2.42 40.58 7.39
C ALA A 177 1.01 40.46 8.01
N ASP A 178 0.09 39.76 7.34
CA ASP A 178 -1.25 39.50 7.88
C ASP A 178 -1.24 38.43 8.97
#